data_AF-A0AA41CEV7-F1
#
_entry.id   AF-A0AA41CEV7-F1
#
_cell.length_a   1.000
_cell.length_b   1.000
_cell.length_c   1.000
_cell.angle_alpha   90.00
_cell.angle_beta   90.00
_cell.angle_gamma   90.00
#
_symmetry.space_group_name_H-M   'P 1'
#
loop_
_entity.id
_entity.type
_entity.pdbx_description
1 polymer ?
#
loop_
_entity_poly.entity_id
_entity_poly.type
_entity_poly.pdbx_seq_one_letter_code
_entity_poly.pdbx_strand_id
1 'polypeptide(L)'
;MKWKRNQKYLPRPRHLYGLFFDNGCCYVGQTVDLKQREQQHRSARGGWQGRRFSFVLLSSMTGTQADAEAHEYAWRYKAFQHGWRIYSKPPGILIRDPRRRTTGYMKSLAAGYAWPEAVPRRSAGAPSSLAWGFFKWLFLYPFLFGVAVIVLQAVVMATL
;
A
#
# COMPACT_ATOMS: atom_id res chain seq x y z
N MET A 1 -8.40 31.29 2.20
CA MET A 1 -7.04 31.57 2.73
C MET A 1 -6.00 31.40 1.61
N LYS A 2 -5.32 32.49 1.22
CA LYS A 2 -4.19 32.46 0.27
C LYS A 2 -2.93 32.02 1.03
N TRP A 3 -2.52 30.78 0.86
CA TRP A 3 -1.35 30.24 1.54
C TRP A 3 -0.06 30.83 0.91
N LYS A 4 0.66 31.68 1.66
CA LYS A 4 1.91 32.34 1.21
C LYS A 4 3.08 31.34 1.08
N ARG A 5 4.07 31.65 0.20
CA ARG A 5 5.29 30.87 -0.11
C ARG A 5 6.10 30.34 1.09
N ASN A 6 5.95 30.93 2.30
CA ASN A 6 6.73 30.54 3.49
C ASN A 6 6.21 29.29 4.22
N GLN A 7 5.17 28.62 3.71
CA GLN A 7 4.62 27.39 4.33
C GLN A 7 5.64 26.27 4.54
N LYS A 8 6.71 26.23 3.73
CA LYS A 8 7.75 25.20 3.84
C LYS A 8 8.59 25.36 5.11
N TYR A 9 8.88 26.60 5.50
CA TYR A 9 9.89 26.93 6.51
C TYR A 9 9.31 27.17 7.90
N LEU A 10 8.01 27.47 8.00
CA LEU A 10 7.40 27.78 9.29
C LEU A 10 6.97 26.50 10.02
N PRO A 11 7.35 26.33 11.30
CA PRO A 11 6.81 25.30 12.16
C PRO A 11 5.30 25.46 12.32
N ARG A 12 4.55 24.39 12.06
CA ARG A 12 3.10 24.34 12.22
C ARG A 12 2.65 22.96 12.65
N PRO A 13 1.45 22.83 13.25
CA PRO A 13 0.78 21.56 13.36
C PRO A 13 0.61 20.93 11.97
N ARG A 14 1.12 19.70 11.84
CA ARG A 14 1.05 18.88 10.64
C ARG A 14 0.57 17.49 11.03
N HIS A 15 -0.22 16.92 10.16
CA HIS A 15 -0.83 15.62 10.32
C HIS A 15 -0.32 14.69 9.23
N LEU A 16 0.19 13.54 9.65
CA LEU A 16 0.60 12.45 8.79
C LEU A 16 -0.62 11.55 8.62
N TYR A 17 -0.99 11.25 7.37
CA TYR A 17 -2.14 10.43 7.07
C TYR A 17 -1.78 9.34 6.07
N GLY A 18 -2.56 8.26 6.10
CA GLY A 18 -2.50 7.15 5.16
C GLY A 18 -3.80 7.04 4.36
N LEU A 19 -3.68 6.74 3.07
CA LEU A 19 -4.77 6.21 2.26
C LEU A 19 -4.53 4.72 2.10
N PHE A 20 -5.42 3.89 2.63
CA PHE A 20 -5.30 2.43 2.59
C PHE A 20 -6.30 1.88 1.58
N PHE A 21 -5.79 1.23 0.54
CA PHE A 21 -6.58 0.70 -0.57
C PHE A 21 -6.83 -0.79 -0.38
N ASP A 22 -7.99 -1.27 -0.85
CA ASP A 22 -8.42 -2.67 -0.70
C ASP A 22 -7.46 -3.68 -1.35
N ASN A 23 -6.63 -3.23 -2.30
CA ASN A 23 -5.63 -4.06 -2.97
C ASN A 23 -4.31 -4.25 -2.18
N GLY A 24 -4.29 -3.89 -0.90
CA GLY A 24 -3.11 -4.01 -0.03
C GLY A 24 -2.00 -3.00 -0.34
N CYS A 25 -2.32 -1.93 -1.04
CA CYS A 25 -1.43 -0.79 -1.24
C CYS A 25 -1.84 0.37 -0.31
N CYS A 26 -0.90 1.24 0.03
CA CYS A 26 -1.20 2.46 0.75
C CYS A 26 -0.39 3.65 0.21
N TYR A 27 -0.93 4.85 0.38
CA TYR A 27 -0.22 6.12 0.16
C TYR A 27 -0.05 6.81 1.51
N VAL A 28 1.11 7.41 1.75
CA VAL A 28 1.40 8.17 2.98
C VAL A 28 1.74 9.59 2.59
N GLY A 29 1.06 10.55 3.21
CA GLY A 29 1.26 11.98 2.99
C GLY A 29 1.10 12.82 4.25
N GLN A 30 1.39 14.11 4.13
CA GLN A 30 1.22 15.10 5.19
C GLN A 30 0.31 16.26 4.77
N THR A 31 -0.34 16.87 5.75
CA THR A 31 -1.20 18.04 5.57
C THR A 31 -1.25 18.88 6.84
N VAL A 32 -1.60 20.16 6.70
CA VAL A 32 -1.97 21.04 7.82
C VAL A 32 -3.48 21.04 8.08
N ASP A 33 -4.27 20.48 7.16
CA ASP A 33 -5.73 20.38 7.24
C ASP A 33 -6.16 19.00 6.71
N LEU A 34 -6.63 18.13 7.62
CA LEU A 34 -7.06 16.77 7.29
C LEU A 34 -8.35 16.76 6.47
N LYS A 35 -9.34 17.58 6.84
CA LYS A 35 -10.66 17.59 6.19
C LYS A 35 -10.53 18.05 4.74
N GLN A 36 -9.81 19.15 4.52
CA GLN A 36 -9.55 19.66 3.19
C GLN A 36 -8.78 18.62 2.34
N ARG A 37 -7.77 17.97 2.93
CA ARG A 37 -6.95 17.01 2.20
C ARG A 37 -7.70 15.73 1.84
N GLU A 38 -8.54 15.23 2.75
CA GLU A 38 -9.41 14.08 2.47
C GLU A 38 -10.36 14.39 1.29
N GLN A 39 -11.01 15.55 1.31
CA GLN A 39 -11.89 16.00 0.22
C GLN A 39 -11.14 16.10 -1.12
N GLN A 40 -9.91 16.62 -1.11
CA GLN A 40 -9.07 16.68 -2.32
C GLN A 40 -8.80 15.29 -2.90
N HIS A 41 -8.43 14.32 -2.07
CA HIS A 41 -8.18 12.94 -2.53
C HIS A 41 -9.43 12.23 -3.02
N ARG A 42 -10.59 12.50 -2.39
CA ARG A 42 -11.89 11.92 -2.81
C ARG A 42 -12.43 12.57 -4.09
N SER A 43 -12.04 13.79 -4.41
CA SER A 43 -12.45 14.47 -5.64
C SER A 43 -11.84 13.81 -6.90
N ALA A 44 -12.43 14.06 -8.07
CA ALA A 44 -11.89 13.62 -9.36
C ALA A 44 -10.43 14.11 -9.59
N ARG A 45 -10.07 15.27 -9.02
CA ARG A 45 -8.71 15.84 -9.09
C ARG A 45 -7.70 15.11 -8.21
N GLY A 46 -8.15 14.24 -7.30
CA GLY A 46 -7.28 13.42 -6.45
C GLY A 46 -6.43 12.41 -7.24
N GLY A 47 -6.82 12.08 -8.48
CA GLY A 47 -6.00 11.29 -9.40
C GLY A 47 -5.90 9.80 -9.06
N TRP A 48 -6.69 9.30 -8.10
CA TRP A 48 -6.74 7.88 -7.73
C TRP A 48 -7.64 7.03 -8.63
N GLN A 49 -8.13 7.58 -9.75
CA GLN A 49 -8.92 6.86 -10.76
C GLN A 49 -10.16 6.16 -10.17
N GLY A 50 -10.86 6.81 -9.22
CA GLY A 50 -12.05 6.25 -8.58
C GLY A 50 -11.79 5.10 -7.60
N ARG A 51 -10.52 4.78 -7.30
CA ARG A 51 -10.19 3.72 -6.33
C ARG A 51 -10.70 4.10 -4.94
N ARG A 52 -11.36 3.14 -4.30
CA ARG A 52 -11.81 3.26 -2.90
C ARG A 52 -10.60 3.15 -1.96
N PHE A 53 -10.62 3.95 -0.91
CA PHE A 53 -9.62 3.93 0.14
C PHE A 53 -10.22 4.36 1.48
N SER A 54 -9.60 3.91 2.56
CA SER A 54 -9.80 4.43 3.91
C SER A 54 -8.77 5.53 4.18
N PHE A 55 -9.24 6.70 4.59
CA PHE A 55 -8.39 7.82 5.02
C PHE A 55 -8.16 7.72 6.52
N VAL A 56 -6.90 7.57 6.94
CA VAL A 56 -6.55 7.32 8.35
C VAL A 56 -5.51 8.32 8.82
N LEU A 57 -5.77 8.98 9.94
CA LEU A 57 -4.76 9.77 10.66
C LEU A 57 -3.73 8.82 11.29
N LEU A 58 -2.45 9.00 10.99
CA LEU A 58 -1.37 8.16 11.50
C LEU A 58 -0.72 8.79 12.74
N SER A 59 -0.31 10.05 12.62
CA SER A 59 0.24 10.83 13.73
C SER A 59 0.13 12.32 13.46
N SER A 60 0.41 13.13 14.47
CA SER A 60 0.55 14.58 14.35
C SER A 60 1.89 15.03 14.91
N MET A 61 2.41 16.13 14.38
CA MET A 61 3.64 16.75 14.86
C MET A 61 3.58 18.26 14.64
N THR A 62 4.41 19.02 15.35
CA THR A 62 4.64 20.43 15.04
C THR A 62 6.03 20.57 14.44
N GLY A 63 6.13 21.13 13.23
CA GLY A 63 7.41 21.34 12.59
C GLY A 63 7.31 21.86 11.16
N THR A 64 8.47 21.94 10.51
CA THR A 64 8.58 22.40 9.12
C THR A 64 8.05 21.33 8.16
N GLN A 65 7.97 21.67 6.88
CA GLN A 65 7.62 20.67 5.88
C GLN A 65 8.70 19.58 5.76
N ALA A 66 9.98 19.94 5.89
CA ALA A 66 11.08 18.99 5.81
C ALA A 66 11.02 17.96 6.96
N ASP A 67 10.68 18.42 8.16
CA ASP A 67 10.49 17.52 9.31
C ASP A 67 9.33 16.56 9.05
N ALA A 68 8.19 17.06 8.57
CA ALA A 68 7.05 16.21 8.23
C ALA A 68 7.35 15.23 7.09
N GLU A 69 8.18 15.61 6.11
CA GLU A 69 8.64 14.70 5.05
C GLU A 69 9.48 13.55 5.64
N ALA A 70 10.32 13.79 6.64
CA ALA A 70 11.04 12.72 7.33
C ALA A 70 10.09 11.76 8.06
N HIS A 71 9.05 12.29 8.72
CA HIS A 71 7.99 11.49 9.33
C HIS A 71 7.16 10.71 8.29
N GLU A 72 6.91 11.28 7.09
CA GLU A 72 6.28 10.54 5.99
C GLU A 72 7.13 9.32 5.60
N TYR A 73 8.45 9.48 5.42
CA TYR A 73 9.32 8.36 5.09
C TYR A 73 9.35 7.31 6.20
N ALA A 74 9.38 7.73 7.47
CA ALA A 74 9.28 6.82 8.61
C ALA A 74 7.95 6.03 8.58
N TRP A 75 6.82 6.68 8.31
CA TRP A 75 5.52 6.00 8.18
C TRP A 75 5.44 5.08 6.97
N ARG A 76 6.03 5.44 5.83
CA ARG A 76 6.14 4.54 4.66
C ARG A 76 6.93 3.29 5.01
N TYR A 77 8.03 3.44 5.74
CA TYR A 77 8.83 2.32 6.22
C TYR A 77 8.04 1.44 7.20
N LYS A 78 7.35 2.04 8.19
CA LYS A 78 6.49 1.31 9.12
C LYS A 78 5.39 0.55 8.40
N ALA A 79 4.67 1.19 7.47
CA ALA A 79 3.63 0.54 6.68
C ALA A 79 4.17 -0.64 5.85
N PHE A 80 5.36 -0.49 5.28
CA PHE A 80 6.05 -1.58 4.60
C PHE A 80 6.41 -2.74 5.54
N GLN A 81 6.84 -2.46 6.79
CA GLN A 81 7.04 -3.51 7.81
C GLN A 81 5.75 -4.25 8.16
N HIS A 82 4.60 -3.57 8.10
CA HIS A 82 3.27 -4.16 8.24
C HIS A 82 2.73 -4.77 6.92
N GLY A 83 3.60 -4.98 5.93
CA GLY A 83 3.27 -5.71 4.69
C GLY A 83 2.53 -4.89 3.63
N TRP A 84 2.37 -3.58 3.80
CA TRP A 84 1.73 -2.73 2.80
C TRP A 84 2.68 -2.36 1.66
N ARG A 85 2.13 -2.29 0.44
CA ARG A 85 2.85 -1.79 -0.74
C ARG A 85 2.66 -0.29 -0.87
N ILE A 86 3.74 0.47 -0.98
CA ILE A 86 3.67 1.93 -0.87
C ILE A 86 3.52 2.58 -2.25
N TYR A 87 2.48 3.38 -2.43
CA TYR A 87 2.36 4.32 -3.55
C TYR A 87 3.12 5.61 -3.27
N SER A 88 3.84 6.09 -4.28
CA SER A 88 4.55 7.36 -4.28
C SER A 88 3.63 8.54 -4.59
N LYS A 89 2.80 8.40 -5.62
CA LYS A 89 1.83 9.41 -6.08
C LYS A 89 0.68 8.74 -6.85
N PRO A 90 -0.48 9.41 -6.97
CA PRO A 90 -1.48 9.02 -7.96
C PRO A 90 -0.85 8.95 -9.37
N PRO A 91 -1.29 8.02 -10.25
CA PRO A 91 -2.39 7.07 -10.09
C PRO A 91 -1.97 5.70 -9.50
N GLY A 92 -1.05 5.67 -8.53
CA GLY A 92 -0.63 4.43 -7.86
C GLY A 92 0.72 3.91 -8.35
N ILE A 93 1.68 4.81 -8.57
CA ILE A 93 3.06 4.44 -8.88
C ILE A 93 3.71 3.86 -7.62
N LEU A 94 4.10 2.60 -7.67
CA LEU A 94 4.72 1.92 -6.53
C LEU A 94 6.16 2.34 -6.29
N ILE A 95 6.50 2.50 -5.01
CA ILE A 95 7.88 2.57 -4.57
C ILE A 95 8.43 1.14 -4.56
N ARG A 96 9.41 0.87 -5.43
CA ARG A 96 10.02 -0.47 -5.58
C ARG A 96 10.63 -0.97 -4.27
N ASP A 97 11.34 -0.10 -3.56
CA ASP A 97 11.98 -0.42 -2.29
C ASP A 97 11.97 0.81 -1.36
N PRO A 98 11.05 0.88 -0.39
CA PRO A 98 10.99 1.96 0.60
C PRO A 98 12.27 2.08 1.44
N ARG A 99 13.03 0.99 1.62
CA ARG A 99 14.21 0.96 2.50
C ARG A 99 15.34 1.83 1.96
N ARG A 100 15.49 1.91 0.62
CA ARG A 100 16.54 2.70 -0.04
C ARG A 100 16.48 4.20 0.24
N ARG A 101 15.30 4.72 0.58
CA ARG A 101 15.09 6.14 0.89
C ARG A 101 14.89 6.41 2.38
N THR A 102 15.06 5.39 3.23
CA THR A 102 14.84 5.49 4.68
C THR A 102 16.19 5.54 5.40
N THR A 103 16.49 6.66 6.05
CA THR A 103 17.73 6.83 6.84
C THR A 103 17.64 6.18 8.23
N GLY A 104 18.75 6.08 8.95
CA GLY A 104 18.76 5.57 10.33
C GLY A 104 17.83 6.35 11.28
N TYR A 105 17.83 7.68 11.16
CA TYR A 105 16.91 8.56 11.88
C TYR A 105 15.44 8.19 11.61
N MET A 106 15.05 8.02 10.35
CA MET A 106 13.67 7.66 9.99
C MET A 106 13.27 6.26 10.49
N LYS A 107 14.22 5.32 10.56
CA LYS A 107 13.99 4.00 11.17
C LYS A 107 13.74 4.12 12.67
N SER A 108 14.50 4.96 13.37
CA SER A 108 14.30 5.24 14.79
C SER A 108 12.91 5.86 15.05
N LEU A 109 12.50 6.84 14.24
CA LEU A 109 11.14 7.40 14.29
C LEU A 109 10.08 6.31 14.10
N ALA A 110 10.21 5.48 13.07
CA ALA A 110 9.26 4.42 12.77
C ALA A 110 9.16 3.38 13.91
N ALA A 111 10.27 3.09 14.60
CA ALA A 111 10.27 2.19 15.75
C ALA A 111 9.40 2.73 16.89
N GLY A 112 9.39 4.05 17.11
CA GLY A 112 8.56 4.71 18.12
C GLY A 112 7.08 4.85 17.75
N TYR A 113 6.68 4.58 16.50
CA TYR A 113 5.28 4.68 16.10
C TYR A 113 4.49 3.44 16.47
N ALA A 114 3.32 3.63 17.09
CA ALA A 114 2.31 2.60 17.23
C ALA A 114 1.51 2.45 15.93
N TRP A 115 1.23 1.22 15.52
CA TRP A 115 0.39 0.99 14.33
C TRP A 115 -1.07 1.32 14.65
N PRO A 116 -1.75 2.21 13.91
CA PRO A 116 -3.11 2.61 14.28
C PRO A 116 -4.13 1.50 14.05
N GLU A 117 -5.01 1.26 15.02
CA GLU A 117 -6.09 0.27 14.93
C GLU A 117 -7.12 0.61 13.83
N ALA A 118 -7.27 1.89 13.52
CA ALA A 118 -8.15 2.38 12.46
C ALA A 118 -7.67 1.98 11.04
N VAL A 119 -6.44 1.49 10.90
CA VAL A 119 -5.97 0.96 9.62
C VAL A 119 -6.76 -0.31 9.31
N PRO A 120 -7.45 -0.41 8.16
CA PRO A 120 -8.22 -1.59 7.82
C PRO A 120 -7.31 -2.83 7.81
N ARG A 121 -7.84 -3.96 8.29
CA ARG A 121 -7.15 -5.23 8.09
C ARG A 121 -6.95 -5.43 6.61
N ARG A 122 -5.71 -5.75 6.24
CA ARG A 122 -5.39 -6.04 4.85
C ARG A 122 -6.22 -7.24 4.42
N SER A 123 -7.21 -7.01 3.55
CA SER A 123 -7.79 -8.09 2.77
C SER A 123 -6.61 -8.76 2.07
N ALA A 124 -6.39 -10.04 2.36
CA ALA A 124 -5.39 -10.83 1.65
C ALA A 124 -5.82 -10.86 0.17
N GLY A 125 -5.44 -9.84 -0.59
CA GLY A 125 -5.60 -9.82 -2.03
C GLY A 125 -5.00 -11.11 -2.57
N ALA A 126 -5.70 -11.69 -3.54
CA ALA A 126 -5.47 -13.00 -4.16
C ALA A 126 -4.01 -13.47 -4.08
N PRO A 127 -3.78 -14.77 -3.82
CA PRO A 127 -2.45 -15.34 -3.60
C PRO A 127 -1.46 -14.78 -4.61
N SER A 128 -0.26 -14.45 -4.14
CA SER A 128 0.81 -14.01 -5.01
C SER A 128 0.84 -14.88 -6.27
N SER A 129 1.13 -14.29 -7.43
CA SER A 129 1.23 -15.04 -8.69
C SER A 129 2.16 -16.26 -8.57
N LEU A 130 3.11 -16.22 -7.63
CA LEU A 130 3.95 -17.33 -7.20
C LEU A 130 3.18 -18.43 -6.47
N ALA A 131 2.34 -18.14 -5.48
CA ALA A 131 1.53 -19.13 -4.78
C ALA A 131 0.48 -19.77 -5.72
N TRP A 132 -0.11 -18.99 -6.62
CA TRP A 132 -1.00 -19.52 -7.65
C TRP A 132 -0.25 -20.36 -8.70
N GLY A 133 0.95 -19.93 -9.08
CA GLY A 133 1.85 -20.71 -9.95
C GLY A 133 2.25 -22.05 -9.32
N PHE A 134 2.58 -22.04 -8.03
CA PHE A 134 2.94 -23.23 -7.27
C PHE A 134 1.76 -24.20 -7.14
N PHE A 135 0.56 -23.68 -6.86
CA PHE A 135 -0.67 -24.46 -6.84
C PHE A 135 -0.96 -25.14 -8.19
N LYS A 136 -0.81 -24.41 -9.30
CA LYS A 136 -0.98 -25.01 -10.64
C LYS A 136 -0.02 -26.17 -10.88
N TRP A 137 1.24 -26.00 -10.46
CA TRP A 137 2.27 -27.02 -10.68
C TRP A 137 2.07 -28.25 -9.80
N LEU A 138 1.70 -28.06 -8.52
CA LEU A 138 1.50 -29.19 -7.60
C LEU A 138 0.18 -29.92 -7.79
N PHE A 139 -0.90 -29.21 -8.13
CA PHE A 139 -2.25 -29.78 -8.07
C PHE A 139 -2.95 -29.80 -9.43
N LEU A 140 -2.93 -28.69 -10.18
CA LEU A 140 -3.71 -28.59 -11.41
C LEU A 140 -3.13 -29.42 -12.56
N TYR A 141 -1.84 -29.31 -12.83
CA TYR A 141 -1.21 -30.05 -13.94
C TYR A 141 -1.15 -31.56 -13.70
N PRO A 142 -0.81 -32.07 -12.51
CA PRO A 142 -0.86 -33.50 -12.24
C PRO A 142 -2.27 -34.07 -12.34
N PHE A 143 -3.29 -33.33 -11.87
CA PHE A 143 -4.68 -33.73 -12.00
C PHE A 143 -5.12 -33.82 -13.48
N LEU A 144 -4.83 -32.78 -14.27
CA LEU A 144 -5.14 -32.78 -15.71
C LEU A 144 -4.41 -33.89 -16.47
N PHE A 145 -3.16 -34.17 -16.11
CA PHE A 145 -2.41 -35.28 -16.68
C PHE A 145 -3.04 -36.63 -16.34
N GLY A 146 -3.43 -36.84 -15.08
CA GLY A 146 -4.15 -38.05 -14.67
C GLY A 146 -5.46 -38.25 -15.43
N VAL A 147 -6.26 -37.20 -15.60
CA VAL A 147 -7.49 -37.25 -16.40
C VAL A 147 -7.21 -37.60 -17.85
N ALA A 148 -6.18 -37.00 -18.47
CA ALA A 148 -5.81 -37.29 -19.85
C ALA A 148 -5.39 -38.76 -20.05
N VAL A 149 -4.64 -39.33 -19.10
CA VAL A 149 -4.26 -40.75 -19.13
C VAL A 149 -5.48 -41.66 -19.02
N ILE A 150 -6.41 -41.35 -18.11
CA ILE A 150 -7.65 -42.13 -17.95
C ILE A 150 -8.49 -42.09 -19.24
N VAL A 151 -8.65 -40.92 -19.85
CA VAL A 151 -9.39 -40.76 -21.11
C VAL A 151 -8.70 -41.55 -22.23
N LEU A 152 -7.38 -41.48 -22.34
CA LEU A 152 -6.63 -42.24 -23.35
C LEU A 152 -6.79 -43.75 -23.16
N GLN A 153 -6.71 -44.25 -21.93
CA GLN A 153 -6.94 -45.67 -21.62
C GLN A 153 -8.36 -46.11 -22.00
N ALA A 154 -9.37 -45.30 -21.68
CA ALA A 154 -10.76 -45.60 -22.02
C ALA A 154 -10.98 -45.66 -23.54
N VAL A 155 -10.37 -44.76 -24.31
CA VAL A 155 -10.46 -44.76 -25.78
C VAL A 155 -9.79 -46.01 -26.37
N VAL A 156 -8.58 -46.37 -25.92
CA VAL A 156 -7.87 -47.57 -26.41
C VAL A 156 -8.67 -48.84 -26.14
N MET A 157 -9.25 -48.97 -24.93
CA MET A 157 -10.09 -50.12 -24.56
C MET A 157 -11.41 -50.20 -25.33
N ALA A 158 -11.93 -49.07 -25.85
CA ALA A 158 -13.14 -49.05 -26.66
C ALA A 158 -12.88 -49.37 -28.15
N THR A 159 -11.62 -49.35 -28.58
CA THR A 159 -11.20 -49.60 -29.97
C THR A 159 -10.57 -50.99 -30.19
N LEU A 160 -10.47 -51.81 -29.13
CA LEU A 160 -10.06 -53.22 -29.16
C LEU A 160 -11.29 -54.11 -29.02
#